data_AF-A0A958RDI8-F1
#
_entry.id   AF-A0A958RDI8-F1
#
_cell.length_a   1.000
_cell.length_b   1.000
_cell.length_c   1.000
_cell.angle_alpha   90.00
_cell.angle_beta   90.00
_cell.angle_gamma   90.00
#
_symmetry.space_group_name_H-M   'P 1'
#
loop_
_entity.id
_entity.type
_entity.pdbx_description
1 polymer ?
#
loop_
_entity_poly.entity_id
_entity_poly.type
_entity_poly.pdbx_seq_one_letter_code
_entity_poly.pdbx_strand_id
1 'polypeptide(L)'
;MKHSFIVIAILLLTGCGQGFRSHPTCPSCSSQNESQGQDEPLDLNGKISGGLHDQHQMMSWNSEQKTLRLKLPLISSFINQPVAEKALDSLARSSMAVEIGDDGKTHLILSLPITLFNELPTQWQQSSTLPNQQPLPDFTGESAYFTSLKILGSKALLIYLNRGKIGVFWEASFDPHIAVAYPLLNPSHQELGFFSHIPASENQSGGYFMSFIAPGQLLQQLNIPDSSGN
;
A
#
# COMPACT_ATOMS: atom_id res chain seq x y z
N MET A 1 -18.63 -41.80 45.39
CA MET A 1 -19.52 -42.00 44.23
C MET A 1 -19.39 -40.77 43.35
N LYS A 2 -18.80 -40.93 42.16
CA LYS A 2 -18.45 -39.86 41.22
C LYS A 2 -19.28 -40.04 39.96
N HIS A 3 -19.98 -39.01 39.49
CA HIS A 3 -20.61 -39.02 38.18
C HIS A 3 -20.06 -37.84 37.36
N SER A 4 -19.13 -38.15 36.47
CA SER A 4 -18.70 -37.28 35.38
C SER A 4 -19.62 -37.54 34.18
N PHE A 5 -20.32 -36.50 33.72
CA PHE A 5 -21.01 -36.51 32.44
C PHE A 5 -20.06 -35.98 31.36
N ILE A 6 -19.74 -36.84 30.39
CA ILE A 6 -19.03 -36.49 29.16
C ILE A 6 -20.12 -36.23 28.11
N VAL A 7 -20.18 -35.00 27.60
CA VAL A 7 -21.03 -34.63 26.46
C VAL A 7 -20.13 -34.63 25.22
N ILE A 8 -20.33 -35.61 24.34
CA ILE A 8 -19.68 -35.69 23.02
C ILE A 8 -20.64 -35.02 22.03
N ALA A 9 -20.27 -33.84 21.53
CA ALA A 9 -20.96 -33.19 20.42
C ALA A 9 -20.29 -33.64 19.11
N ILE A 10 -20.98 -34.51 18.36
CA ILE A 10 -20.60 -34.92 17.01
C ILE A 10 -21.28 -33.95 16.04
N LEU A 11 -20.52 -33.04 15.44
CA LEU A 11 -20.95 -32.22 14.31
C LEU A 11 -20.51 -32.91 13.01
N LEU A 12 -21.44 -33.65 12.41
CA LEU A 12 -21.36 -34.13 11.04
C LEU A 12 -21.87 -33.01 10.11
N LEU A 13 -20.96 -32.38 9.37
CA LEU A 13 -21.32 -31.65 8.16
C LEU A 13 -20.68 -32.37 6.98
N THR A 14 -21.55 -33.05 6.22
CA THR A 14 -21.27 -33.63 4.91
C THR A 14 -21.99 -32.80 3.86
N GLY A 15 -21.35 -32.70 2.69
CA GLY A 15 -21.90 -32.20 1.44
C GLY A 15 -21.24 -30.89 0.98
N CYS A 16 -20.86 -30.69 -0.27
CA CYS A 16 -20.84 -31.50 -1.48
C CYS A 16 -20.22 -30.59 -2.55
N GLY A 17 -19.57 -31.14 -3.59
CA GLY A 17 -19.48 -30.46 -4.89
C GLY A 17 -18.08 -30.15 -5.39
N GLN A 18 -17.56 -31.09 -6.18
CA GLN A 18 -16.46 -30.91 -7.13
C GLN A 18 -16.77 -29.79 -8.15
N GLY A 19 -15.72 -29.11 -8.62
CA GLY A 19 -15.84 -28.23 -9.78
C GLY A 19 -14.59 -27.42 -10.12
N PHE A 20 -13.45 -28.07 -10.36
CA PHE A 20 -12.38 -27.43 -11.14
C PHE A 20 -12.92 -27.18 -12.56
N ARG A 21 -13.23 -25.92 -12.89
CA ARG A 21 -13.47 -25.50 -14.28
C ARG A 21 -12.17 -25.01 -14.88
N SER A 22 -11.76 -25.73 -15.90
CA SER A 22 -10.69 -25.45 -16.85
C SER A 22 -10.86 -24.09 -17.53
N HIS A 23 -9.70 -23.46 -17.80
CA HIS A 23 -9.41 -22.40 -18.77
C HIS A 23 -10.55 -22.05 -19.76
N PRO A 24 -10.94 -20.76 -19.88
CA PRO A 24 -11.65 -20.31 -21.06
C PRO A 24 -10.67 -20.25 -22.23
N THR A 25 -10.78 -21.20 -23.15
CA THR A 25 -10.26 -21.05 -24.51
C THR A 25 -11.02 -19.92 -25.19
N CYS A 26 -10.34 -18.83 -25.55
CA CYS A 26 -10.87 -17.76 -26.37
C CYS A 26 -11.34 -18.33 -27.72
N PRO A 27 -12.61 -18.18 -28.12
CA PRO A 27 -12.97 -18.25 -29.52
C PRO A 27 -12.58 -16.93 -30.20
N SER A 28 -12.03 -17.06 -31.39
CA SER A 28 -11.55 -16.00 -32.27
C SER A 28 -12.47 -14.78 -32.36
N CYS A 29 -11.82 -13.62 -32.41
CA CYS A 29 -12.35 -12.28 -32.62
C CYS A 29 -13.32 -12.17 -33.81
N SER A 30 -14.41 -11.41 -33.63
CA SER A 30 -14.86 -10.44 -34.65
C SER A 30 -15.94 -9.52 -34.10
N SER A 31 -15.78 -8.23 -34.42
CA SER A 31 -16.83 -7.21 -34.57
C SER A 31 -17.22 -6.38 -33.34
N GLN A 32 -16.53 -5.24 -33.22
CA GLN A 32 -17.13 -3.90 -33.16
C GLN A 32 -18.40 -3.75 -32.31
N ASN A 33 -18.20 -3.34 -31.06
CA ASN A 33 -18.92 -2.22 -30.50
C ASN A 33 -17.92 -1.45 -29.64
N GLU A 34 -17.40 -0.34 -30.20
CA GLU A 34 -16.83 0.74 -29.42
C GLU A 34 -17.94 1.35 -28.57
N SER A 35 -18.30 0.67 -27.48
CA SER A 35 -18.77 1.38 -26.32
C SER A 35 -17.58 2.22 -25.88
N GLN A 36 -17.61 3.50 -26.21
CA GLN A 36 -16.90 4.54 -25.46
C GLN A 36 -17.39 4.46 -24.01
N GLY A 37 -16.93 3.45 -23.28
CA GLY A 37 -16.87 3.51 -21.83
C GLY A 37 -15.89 4.64 -21.56
N GLN A 38 -16.43 5.81 -21.25
CA GLN A 38 -15.65 6.76 -20.47
C GLN A 38 -15.25 5.98 -19.22
N ASP A 39 -14.01 5.50 -19.17
CA ASP A 39 -13.44 4.99 -17.94
C ASP A 39 -13.67 6.08 -16.90
N GLU A 40 -14.58 5.82 -15.97
CA GLU A 40 -14.81 6.76 -14.89
C GLU A 40 -13.47 6.97 -14.20
N PRO A 41 -13.09 8.24 -13.92
CA PRO A 41 -11.81 8.51 -13.31
C PRO A 41 -11.73 7.75 -11.99
N LEU A 42 -10.75 6.84 -11.90
CA LEU A 42 -10.53 6.00 -10.72
C LEU A 42 -10.44 6.89 -9.47
N ASP A 43 -11.38 6.70 -8.53
CA ASP A 43 -11.33 7.37 -7.24
C ASP A 43 -10.22 6.77 -6.37
N LEU A 44 -9.18 7.55 -6.12
CA LEU A 44 -8.00 7.18 -5.35
C LEU A 44 -8.12 7.56 -3.86
N ASN A 45 -9.33 7.73 -3.35
CA ASN A 45 -9.58 7.90 -1.93
C ASN A 45 -9.67 6.55 -1.22
N GLY A 46 -8.51 6.00 -0.84
CA GLY A 46 -8.40 4.67 -0.25
C GLY A 46 -8.57 4.63 1.28
N LYS A 47 -9.42 3.73 1.76
CA LYS A 47 -9.57 3.37 3.17
C LYS A 47 -9.19 1.91 3.42
N ILE A 48 -8.61 1.62 4.58
CA ILE A 48 -8.38 0.23 5.00
C ILE A 48 -9.71 -0.45 5.29
N SER A 49 -9.87 -1.68 4.81
CA SER A 49 -10.97 -2.56 5.21
C SER A 49 -10.44 -3.69 6.09
N GLY A 50 -10.63 -3.54 7.41
CA GLY A 50 -10.27 -4.52 8.44
C GLY A 50 -9.20 -4.10 9.45
N GLY A 51 -9.05 -4.91 10.50
CA GLY A 51 -8.02 -4.74 11.54
C GLY A 51 -8.21 -3.53 12.45
N LEU A 52 -7.13 -3.09 13.10
CA LEU A 52 -7.12 -1.94 14.03
C LEU A 52 -7.23 -0.58 13.33
N HIS A 53 -7.09 -0.57 12.02
CA HIS A 53 -7.14 0.63 11.18
C HIS A 53 -8.35 0.62 10.24
N ASP A 54 -9.37 -0.20 10.52
CA ASP A 54 -10.57 -0.27 9.69
C ASP A 54 -11.22 1.10 9.51
N GLN A 55 -11.69 1.38 8.28
CA GLN A 55 -12.29 2.64 7.85
C GLN A 55 -11.36 3.87 7.88
N HIS A 56 -10.08 3.71 8.25
CA HIS A 56 -9.14 4.83 8.23
C HIS A 56 -8.73 5.12 6.79
N GLN A 57 -8.90 6.37 6.38
CA GLN A 57 -8.44 6.83 5.08
C GLN A 57 -6.92 6.98 5.11
N MET A 58 -6.24 6.18 4.30
CA MET A 58 -4.77 6.15 4.20
C MET A 58 -4.25 6.86 2.96
N MET A 59 -5.11 7.07 1.96
CA MET A 59 -4.75 7.70 0.70
C MET A 59 -5.84 8.66 0.22
N SER A 60 -5.43 9.78 -0.36
CA SER A 60 -6.27 10.61 -1.21
C SER A 60 -5.47 11.22 -2.35
N TRP A 61 -6.17 11.48 -3.44
CA TRP A 61 -5.64 12.16 -4.62
C TRP A 61 -6.32 13.50 -4.79
N ASN A 62 -5.53 14.57 -4.87
CA ASN A 62 -6.01 15.87 -5.29
C ASN A 62 -5.68 16.05 -6.78
N SER A 63 -6.70 15.97 -7.63
CA SER A 63 -6.55 16.09 -9.10
C SER A 63 -6.20 17.52 -9.54
N GLU A 64 -6.64 18.53 -8.81
CA GLU A 64 -6.36 19.95 -9.11
C GLU A 64 -4.90 20.28 -8.85
N GLN A 65 -4.40 19.87 -7.68
CA GLN A 65 -3.02 20.09 -7.25
C GLN A 65 -2.04 19.04 -7.78
N LYS A 66 -2.57 17.94 -8.35
CA LYS A 66 -1.82 16.74 -8.75
C LYS A 66 -0.95 16.21 -7.62
N THR A 67 -1.54 16.12 -6.43
CA THR A 67 -0.87 15.75 -5.19
C THR A 67 -1.48 14.48 -4.63
N LEU A 68 -0.62 13.51 -4.37
CA LEU A 68 -0.95 12.31 -3.63
C LEU A 68 -0.73 12.58 -2.14
N ARG A 69 -1.78 12.43 -1.34
CA ARG A 69 -1.71 12.56 0.11
C ARG A 69 -1.80 11.17 0.73
N LEU A 70 -0.80 10.83 1.53
CA LEU A 70 -0.75 9.59 2.30
C LEU A 70 -0.91 9.93 3.78
N LYS A 71 -1.74 9.17 4.48
CA LYS A 71 -1.94 9.27 5.93
C LYS A 71 -1.44 7.97 6.54
N LEU A 72 -0.29 8.02 7.20
CA LEU A 72 0.38 6.85 7.74
C LEU A 72 0.22 6.82 9.26
N PRO A 73 -0.22 5.71 9.88
CA PRO A 73 -0.30 5.62 11.33
C PRO A 73 1.10 5.74 11.96
N LEU A 74 1.22 6.62 12.96
CA LEU A 74 2.41 6.74 13.81
C LEU A 74 2.13 6.11 15.18
N ILE A 75 3.03 5.25 15.63
CA ILE A 75 2.96 4.68 16.98
C ILE A 75 3.84 5.52 17.91
N SER A 76 3.15 6.27 18.78
CA SER A 76 3.49 6.99 20.05
C SER A 76 4.85 7.67 20.26
N SER A 77 5.92 7.20 19.63
CA SER A 77 7.29 7.75 19.75
C SER A 77 7.49 9.12 19.08
N PHE A 78 6.48 9.68 18.42
CA PHE A 78 6.57 10.93 17.65
C PHE A 78 5.73 12.09 18.22
N ILE A 79 5.08 11.91 19.38
CA ILE A 79 4.10 12.85 19.96
C ILE A 79 4.69 14.25 20.25
N ASN A 80 6.03 14.38 20.32
CA ASN A 80 6.69 15.65 20.66
C ASN A 80 7.17 16.47 19.43
N GLN A 81 6.83 16.05 18.20
CA GLN A 81 7.17 16.82 16.99
C GLN A 81 6.06 17.83 16.67
N PRO A 82 6.39 19.02 16.14
CA PRO A 82 5.40 20.03 15.79
C PRO A 82 4.41 19.48 14.75
N VAL A 83 3.12 19.72 15.00
CA VAL A 83 1.97 19.42 14.12
C VAL A 83 2.02 20.19 12.78
N ALA A 84 2.84 21.24 12.72
CA ALA A 84 2.95 22.12 11.56
C ALA A 84 3.52 21.39 10.33
N GLU A 85 2.97 21.74 9.17
CA GLU A 85 3.47 21.29 7.87
C GLU A 85 4.94 21.71 7.67
N LYS A 86 5.78 20.75 7.31
CA LYS A 86 7.20 20.91 7.07
C LYS A 86 7.54 20.41 5.67
N ALA A 87 8.23 21.24 4.89
CA ALA A 87 8.78 20.84 3.61
C ALA A 87 9.84 19.73 3.80
N LEU A 88 9.87 18.77 2.88
CA LEU A 88 10.89 17.74 2.84
C LEU A 88 12.09 18.24 2.03
N ASP A 89 13.20 18.55 2.70
CA ASP A 89 14.40 19.13 2.06
C ASP A 89 14.97 18.26 0.91
N SER A 90 14.71 16.96 0.97
CA SER A 90 15.16 15.99 -0.04
C SER A 90 14.25 15.90 -1.27
N LEU A 91 13.04 16.50 -1.22
CA LEU A 91 12.06 16.40 -2.28
C LEU A 91 11.36 17.75 -2.54
N ALA A 92 11.63 18.30 -3.73
CA ALA A 92 11.01 19.56 -4.14
C ALA A 92 9.48 19.49 -4.00
N ARG A 93 8.91 20.46 -3.28
CA ARG A 93 7.46 20.66 -3.11
C ARG A 93 6.70 19.52 -2.42
N SER A 94 7.42 18.58 -1.80
CA SER A 94 6.80 17.60 -0.92
C SER A 94 6.76 18.13 0.50
N SER A 95 5.72 17.77 1.25
CA SER A 95 5.57 18.17 2.65
C SER A 95 5.17 17.01 3.53
N MET A 96 5.46 17.15 4.81
CA MET A 96 5.00 16.26 5.87
C MET A 96 4.33 17.07 6.98
N ALA A 97 3.31 16.50 7.61
CA ALA A 97 2.70 17.04 8.81
C ALA A 97 2.37 15.90 9.78
N VAL A 98 2.28 16.22 11.07
CA VAL A 98 1.81 15.26 12.08
C VAL A 98 0.41 15.68 12.50
N GLU A 99 -0.58 14.82 12.32
CA GLU A 99 -1.98 15.10 12.63
C GLU A 99 -2.46 14.16 13.74
N ILE A 100 -3.24 14.68 14.70
CA ILE A 100 -4.00 13.83 15.63
C ILE A 100 -5.38 13.67 15.02
N GLY A 101 -5.75 12.43 14.68
CA GLY A 101 -7.06 12.11 14.14
C GLY A 101 -8.16 12.23 15.21
N ASP A 102 -9.42 12.23 14.78
CA ASP A 102 -10.58 12.29 15.66
C ASP A 102 -10.67 11.07 16.61
N ASP A 103 -10.01 9.98 16.26
CA ASP A 103 -9.85 8.77 17.07
C ASP A 103 -8.74 8.89 18.13
N GLY A 104 -8.09 10.04 18.22
CA GLY A 104 -6.96 10.32 19.11
C GLY A 104 -5.64 9.70 18.64
N LYS A 105 -5.59 9.02 17.48
CA LYS A 105 -4.34 8.44 16.97
C LYS A 105 -3.53 9.47 16.19
N THR A 106 -2.23 9.41 16.36
CA THR A 106 -1.29 10.24 15.63
C THR A 106 -1.02 9.65 14.25
N HIS A 107 -1.03 10.50 13.23
CA HIS A 107 -0.77 10.12 11.85
C HIS A 107 0.31 11.03 11.25
N LEU A 108 1.18 10.46 10.43
CA LEU A 108 2.06 11.20 9.54
C LEU A 108 1.32 11.43 8.24
N ILE A 109 1.10 12.70 7.91
CA ILE A 109 0.58 13.11 6.62
C ILE A 109 1.77 13.38 5.71
N LEU A 110 1.77 12.78 4.53
CA LEU A 110 2.75 13.05 3.48
C LEU A 110 2.01 13.55 2.24
N SER A 111 2.45 14.68 1.72
CA SER A 111 1.93 15.26 0.48
C SER A 111 3.02 15.17 -0.58
N LEU A 112 2.79 14.35 -1.60
CA LEU A 112 3.73 14.05 -2.67
C LEU A 112 3.17 14.57 -3.99
N PRO A 113 3.77 15.62 -4.59
CA PRO A 113 3.35 16.08 -5.92
C PRO A 113 3.75 15.05 -6.97
N ILE A 114 2.93 14.85 -7.99
CA ILE A 114 3.18 13.86 -9.05
C ILE A 114 4.50 14.11 -9.80
N THR A 115 4.92 15.37 -9.91
CA THR A 115 6.16 15.78 -10.57
C THR A 115 7.39 15.17 -9.92
N LEU A 116 7.29 14.82 -8.63
CA LEU A 116 8.34 14.12 -7.89
C LEU A 116 8.80 12.87 -8.63
N PHE A 117 7.87 12.09 -9.15
CA PHE A 117 8.16 10.81 -9.77
C PHE A 117 8.82 10.94 -11.16
N ASN A 118 8.73 12.11 -11.79
CA ASN A 118 9.32 12.38 -13.11
C ASN A 118 10.79 12.79 -13.03
N GLU A 119 11.21 13.41 -11.93
CA GLU A 119 12.54 14.01 -11.78
C GLU A 119 13.59 13.04 -11.23
N LEU A 120 13.17 11.85 -10.79
CA LEU A 120 14.00 10.96 -9.97
C LEU A 120 14.50 9.61 -10.58
N PRO A 121 14.13 9.13 -11.78
CA PRO A 121 14.52 7.77 -12.23
C PRO A 121 16.03 7.46 -12.24
N THR A 122 16.91 8.46 -12.33
CA THR A 122 18.37 8.25 -12.40
C THR A 122 19.04 7.93 -11.06
N GLN A 123 18.37 8.17 -9.92
CA GLN A 123 18.92 7.90 -8.58
C GLN A 123 18.24 6.73 -7.87
N TRP A 124 17.19 6.15 -8.45
CA TRP A 124 16.43 5.07 -7.82
C TRP A 124 17.16 3.74 -7.99
N GLN A 125 17.25 2.99 -6.91
CA GLN A 125 17.83 1.66 -6.90
C GLN A 125 16.76 0.63 -7.19
N GLN A 126 17.11 -0.53 -7.73
CA GLN A 126 16.16 -1.64 -7.88
C GLN A 126 16.24 -2.57 -6.67
N SER A 127 15.08 -3.00 -6.17
CA SER A 127 14.97 -4.04 -5.15
C SER A 127 13.68 -4.84 -5.34
N SER A 128 13.75 -6.14 -5.07
CA SER A 128 12.59 -7.02 -4.95
C SER A 128 12.20 -7.30 -3.50
N THR A 129 12.94 -6.73 -2.54
CA THR A 129 12.75 -6.93 -1.10
C THR A 129 12.66 -5.61 -0.32
N LEU A 130 12.00 -5.70 0.83
CA LEU A 130 12.05 -4.72 1.90
C LEU A 130 13.45 -4.73 2.57
N PRO A 131 13.79 -3.71 3.39
CA PRO A 131 15.08 -3.66 4.09
C PRO A 131 15.33 -4.88 4.98
N ASN A 132 14.25 -5.46 5.51
CA ASN A 132 14.29 -6.66 6.34
C ASN A 132 14.41 -7.98 5.52
N GLN A 133 14.72 -7.87 4.22
CA GLN A 133 14.86 -8.95 3.24
C GLN A 133 13.59 -9.75 2.95
N GLN A 134 12.43 -9.34 3.47
CA GLN A 134 11.16 -9.92 3.09
C GLN A 134 10.75 -9.46 1.69
N PRO A 135 10.03 -10.29 0.91
CA PRO A 135 9.51 -9.89 -0.39
C PRO A 135 8.64 -8.64 -0.29
N LEU A 136 8.68 -7.79 -1.32
CA LEU A 136 7.76 -6.65 -1.43
C LEU A 136 6.31 -7.17 -1.52
N PRO A 137 5.43 -6.88 -0.54
CA PRO A 137 4.03 -7.26 -0.61
C PRO A 137 3.39 -6.68 -1.87
N ASP A 138 2.57 -7.44 -2.59
CA ASP A 138 1.81 -6.98 -3.77
C ASP A 138 2.64 -6.64 -5.04
N PHE A 139 3.96 -6.87 -5.02
CA PHE A 139 4.90 -6.69 -6.14
C PHE A 139 5.46 -8.05 -6.64
N THR A 140 4.59 -9.06 -6.74
CA THR A 140 4.95 -10.48 -6.91
C THR A 140 6.05 -10.75 -7.95
N GLY A 141 7.27 -11.04 -7.48
CA GLY A 141 8.40 -11.47 -8.32
C GLY A 141 9.06 -10.37 -9.15
N GLU A 142 8.60 -9.12 -9.05
CA GLU A 142 9.10 -8.02 -9.85
C GLU A 142 9.95 -7.07 -8.98
N SER A 143 11.10 -6.67 -9.52
CA SER A 143 11.91 -5.62 -8.89
C SER A 143 11.20 -4.28 -9.04
N ALA A 144 11.06 -3.55 -7.94
CA ALA A 144 10.63 -2.16 -7.94
C ALA A 144 11.84 -1.24 -7.91
N TYR A 145 11.72 -0.09 -8.57
CA TYR A 145 12.61 1.02 -8.30
C TYR A 145 12.24 1.59 -6.94
N PHE A 146 13.21 1.93 -6.10
CA PHE A 146 12.94 2.52 -4.80
C PHE A 146 13.91 3.65 -4.46
N THR A 147 13.46 4.51 -3.56
CA THR A 147 14.23 5.60 -2.97
C THR A 147 13.93 5.75 -1.49
N SER A 148 14.85 6.37 -0.76
CA SER A 148 14.75 6.61 0.68
C SER A 148 14.61 8.10 0.97
N LEU A 149 13.60 8.45 1.75
CA LEU A 149 13.29 9.80 2.17
C LEU A 149 13.48 9.91 3.67
N LYS A 150 14.30 10.88 4.09
CA LYS A 150 14.46 11.16 5.51
C LYS A 150 13.24 11.92 6.01
N ILE A 151 12.50 11.30 6.93
CA ILE A 151 11.38 11.87 7.64
C ILE A 151 11.70 11.93 9.13
N LEU A 152 11.19 12.95 9.83
CA LEU A 152 11.25 13.05 11.30
C LEU A 152 12.66 12.79 11.89
N GLY A 153 13.65 13.55 11.43
CA GLY A 153 15.05 13.44 11.91
C GLY A 153 15.86 12.43 11.10
N SER A 154 15.81 11.16 11.49
CA SER A 154 16.64 10.09 10.91
C SER A 154 15.87 8.88 10.38
N LYS A 155 14.54 8.87 10.50
CA LYS A 155 13.73 7.76 10.01
C LYS A 155 13.62 7.81 8.50
N ALA A 156 13.69 6.65 7.86
CA ALA A 156 13.56 6.53 6.42
C ALA A 156 12.14 6.08 6.08
N LEU A 157 11.49 6.84 5.20
CA LEU A 157 10.36 6.37 4.41
C LEU A 157 10.92 5.87 3.08
N LEU A 158 10.63 4.62 2.73
CA LEU A 158 11.03 4.08 1.43
C LEU A 158 9.83 4.13 0.49
N ILE A 159 10.03 4.70 -0.69
CA ILE A 159 9.03 4.71 -1.75
C ILE A 159 9.50 3.75 -2.83
N TYR A 160 8.62 2.84 -3.21
CA TYR A 160 8.80 1.85 -4.27
C TYR A 160 7.87 2.20 -5.43
N LEU A 161 8.32 1.94 -6.64
CA LEU A 161 7.59 2.16 -7.87
C LEU A 161 7.85 1.00 -8.81
N ASN A 162 6.77 0.42 -9.30
CA ASN A 162 6.79 -0.60 -10.33
C ASN A 162 5.56 -0.39 -11.23
N ARG A 163 5.61 -0.87 -12.48
CA ARG A 163 4.58 -0.75 -13.53
C ARG A 163 3.14 -0.72 -13.00
N GLY A 164 2.59 0.47 -12.76
CA GLY A 164 1.20 0.60 -12.30
C GLY A 164 0.99 0.76 -10.79
N LYS A 165 2.02 0.63 -9.95
CA LYS A 165 1.91 0.59 -8.49
C LYS A 165 2.96 1.43 -7.78
N ILE A 166 2.55 2.04 -6.68
CA ILE A 166 3.42 2.68 -5.69
C ILE A 166 3.37 1.84 -4.42
N GLY A 167 4.54 1.63 -3.83
CA GLY A 167 4.71 1.03 -2.51
C GLY A 167 5.33 2.04 -1.56
N VAL A 168 4.93 2.04 -0.30
CA VAL A 168 5.49 2.90 0.74
C VAL A 168 5.75 2.07 1.98
N PHE A 169 7.01 2.01 2.40
CA PHE A 169 7.43 1.36 3.63
C PHE A 169 7.88 2.40 4.66
N TRP A 170 7.43 2.26 5.89
CA TRP A 170 8.00 2.98 7.03
C TRP A 170 8.24 2.03 8.18
N GLU A 171 9.43 2.16 8.75
CA GLU A 171 9.79 1.41 9.95
C GLU A 171 8.92 1.81 11.12
N ALA A 172 8.52 0.82 11.90
CA ALA A 172 7.74 0.99 13.09
C ALA A 172 8.46 0.34 14.27
N SER A 173 8.51 1.01 15.42
CA SER A 173 9.19 0.50 16.61
C SER A 173 8.44 -0.65 17.31
N PHE A 174 7.20 -0.93 16.89
CA PHE A 174 6.43 -2.08 17.36
C PHE A 174 6.63 -3.24 16.39
N ASP A 175 6.76 -4.46 16.91
CA ASP A 175 6.90 -5.67 16.12
C ASP A 175 5.51 -6.31 15.92
N PRO A 176 4.89 -6.20 14.74
CA PRO A 176 3.75 -7.05 14.45
C PRO A 176 4.28 -8.47 14.26
N HIS A 177 4.20 -9.31 15.30
CA HIS A 177 4.62 -10.72 15.23
C HIS A 177 3.92 -11.56 14.14
N ILE A 178 2.88 -11.00 13.51
CA ILE A 178 2.08 -11.63 12.47
C ILE A 178 2.02 -10.70 11.26
N ALA A 179 2.43 -11.21 10.11
CA ALA A 179 2.20 -10.56 8.83
C ALA A 179 0.70 -10.60 8.50
N VAL A 180 0.09 -9.43 8.36
CA VAL A 180 -1.33 -9.29 8.00
C VAL A 180 -1.44 -8.24 6.92
N ALA A 181 -2.23 -8.51 5.88
CA ALA A 181 -2.54 -7.56 4.82
C ALA A 181 -4.04 -7.28 4.80
N TYR A 182 -4.39 -6.00 4.74
CA TYR A 182 -5.76 -5.52 4.63
C TYR A 182 -5.92 -4.76 3.31
N PRO A 183 -7.00 -5.00 2.55
CA PRO A 183 -7.22 -4.27 1.31
C PRO A 183 -7.51 -2.79 1.59
N LEU A 184 -7.02 -1.95 0.69
CA LEU A 184 -7.40 -0.55 0.57
C LEU A 184 -8.54 -0.46 -0.43
N LEU A 185 -9.71 0.01 -0.01
CA LEU A 185 -10.88 0.14 -0.86
C LEU A 185 -11.22 1.61 -1.08
N ASN A 186 -11.68 1.95 -2.28
CA ASN A 186 -12.28 3.24 -2.57
C ASN A 186 -13.75 3.30 -2.09
N PRO A 187 -14.44 4.45 -2.19
CA PRO A 187 -15.86 4.56 -1.80
C PRO A 187 -16.80 3.63 -2.57
N SER A 188 -16.41 3.21 -3.78
CA SER A 188 -17.14 2.23 -4.61
C SER A 188 -16.78 0.77 -4.30
N HIS A 189 -16.05 0.51 -3.21
CA HIS A 189 -15.56 -0.82 -2.79
C HIS A 189 -14.60 -1.50 -3.79
N GLN A 190 -14.02 -0.73 -4.70
CA GLN A 190 -12.95 -1.22 -5.57
C GLN A 190 -11.62 -1.24 -4.82
N GLU A 191 -10.88 -2.33 -4.96
CA GLU A 191 -9.53 -2.46 -4.40
C GLU A 191 -8.55 -1.54 -5.12
N LEU A 192 -7.88 -0.70 -4.33
CA LEU A 192 -6.81 0.18 -4.76
C LEU A 192 -5.43 -0.38 -4.43
N GLY A 193 -5.32 -1.33 -3.50
CA GLY A 193 -4.07 -1.96 -3.07
C GLY A 193 -4.18 -2.53 -1.65
N PHE A 194 -3.07 -2.54 -0.91
CA PHE A 194 -3.00 -3.18 0.41
C PHE A 194 -2.27 -2.34 1.45
N PHE A 195 -2.70 -2.48 2.70
CA PHE A 195 -1.96 -2.07 3.89
C PHE A 195 -1.52 -3.32 4.65
N SER A 196 -0.21 -3.48 4.81
CA SER A 196 0.42 -4.68 5.35
C SER A 196 1.25 -4.38 6.58
N HIS A 197 1.15 -5.28 7.56
CA HIS A 197 2.07 -5.35 8.69
C HIS A 197 3.28 -6.20 8.31
N ILE A 198 4.46 -5.66 8.52
CA ILE A 198 5.74 -6.30 8.20
C ILE A 198 6.41 -6.70 9.52
N PRO A 199 6.48 -8.00 9.86
CA PRO A 199 7.15 -8.44 11.07
C PRO A 199 8.64 -8.09 11.04
N ALA A 200 9.21 -7.86 12.23
CA ALA A 200 10.66 -7.76 12.35
C ALA A 200 11.33 -9.07 11.90
N SER A 201 12.54 -8.95 11.37
CA SER A 201 13.42 -10.08 11.02
C SER A 201 14.71 -9.95 11.84
N GLU A 202 15.53 -11.00 11.87
CA GLU A 202 16.77 -11.06 12.67
C GLU A 202 17.61 -9.76 12.57
N ASN A 203 17.64 -8.97 13.65
CA ASN A 203 18.33 -7.66 13.76
C ASN A 203 17.82 -6.55 12.83
N GLN A 204 16.65 -6.71 12.21
CA GLN A 204 16.06 -5.73 11.29
C GLN A 204 14.63 -5.37 11.73
N SER A 205 14.37 -4.06 11.85
CA SER A 205 13.07 -3.55 12.26
C SER A 205 11.96 -3.96 11.30
N GLY A 206 10.80 -4.30 11.85
CA GLY A 206 9.56 -4.42 11.10
C GLY A 206 8.97 -3.05 10.77
N GLY A 207 7.74 -3.06 10.29
CA GLY A 207 7.06 -1.82 9.96
C GLY A 207 5.71 -2.03 9.33
N TYR A 208 5.32 -1.03 8.57
CA TYR A 208 4.14 -1.09 7.73
C TYR A 208 4.54 -0.90 6.28
N PHE A 209 3.81 -1.57 5.41
CA PHE A 209 3.93 -1.40 3.98
C PHE A 209 2.57 -1.09 3.39
N MET A 210 2.49 -0.10 2.52
CA MET A 210 1.28 0.25 1.80
C MET A 210 1.54 0.19 0.30
N SER A 211 0.83 -0.67 -0.42
CA SER A 211 0.81 -0.66 -1.89
C SER A 211 -0.48 -0.06 -2.40
N PHE A 212 -0.43 0.61 -3.53
CA PHE A 212 -1.61 1.06 -4.24
C PHE A 212 -1.34 1.31 -5.71
N ILE A 213 -2.41 1.27 -6.51
CA ILE A 213 -2.40 1.61 -7.93
C ILE A 213 -1.96 3.07 -8.09
N ALA A 214 -0.96 3.25 -8.95
CA ALA A 214 -0.49 4.57 -9.35
C ALA A 214 -1.58 5.32 -10.12
N PRO A 215 -1.77 6.63 -9.89
CA PRO A 215 -2.69 7.42 -10.70
C PRO A 215 -2.38 7.28 -12.19
N GLY A 216 -3.39 7.16 -13.06
CA GLY A 216 -3.16 6.99 -14.51
C GLY A 216 -2.31 8.11 -15.14
N GLN A 217 -2.44 9.34 -14.61
CA GLN A 217 -1.61 10.49 -15.00
C GLN A 217 -0.11 10.28 -14.67
N LEU A 218 0.18 9.53 -13.60
CA LEU A 218 1.54 9.22 -13.20
C LEU A 218 2.14 8.20 -14.16
N LEU A 219 1.36 7.18 -14.52
CA LEU A 219 1.80 6.13 -15.46
C LEU A 219 2.10 6.66 -16.86
N GLN A 220 1.38 7.69 -17.31
CA GLN A 220 1.66 8.35 -18.59
C GLN A 220 2.95 9.17 -18.58
N GLN A 221 3.40 9.62 -17.41
CA GLN A 221 4.59 10.47 -17.27
C GLN A 221 5.84 9.67 -16.89
N LEU A 222 5.65 8.55 -16.21
CA LEU A 222 6.71 7.63 -15.85
C LEU A 222 7.17 6.83 -17.07
N ASN A 223 8.23 7.30 -17.70
CA ASN A 223 8.97 6.53 -18.71
C ASN A 223 9.85 5.49 -17.98
N ILE A 224 9.25 4.52 -17.29
CA ILE A 224 9.98 3.43 -16.63
C ILE A 224 10.61 2.59 -17.76
N PRO A 225 11.94 2.46 -17.83
CA PRO A 225 12.56 1.64 -18.86
C PRO A 225 12.06 0.21 -18.74
N ASP A 226 11.64 -0.40 -19.86
CA ASP A 226 11.34 -1.81 -19.89
C ASP A 226 12.59 -2.58 -19.43
N SER A 227 12.48 -3.32 -18.32
CA SER A 227 13.52 -4.23 -17.82
C SER A 227 13.75 -5.46 -18.72
N SER A 228 13.18 -5.49 -19.93
CA SER A 228 13.44 -6.51 -20.95
C SER A 228 14.76 -6.27 -21.68
N GLY A 229 15.82 -5.94 -20.94
CA GLY A 229 17.19 -5.93 -21.44
C GLY A 229 17.81 -7.31 -21.27
N ASN A 230 17.77 -8.11 -22.36
CA ASN A 230 18.57 -9.30 -22.69
C ASN A 230 19.08 -10.21 -21.56
#